data_AF-A0A5R8WV55-F1
#
_entry.id   AF-A0A5R8WV55-F1
#
_cell.length_a   1.000
_cell.length_b   1.000
_cell.length_c   1.000
_cell.angle_alpha   90.00
_cell.angle_beta   90.00
_cell.angle_gamma   90.00
#
_symmetry.space_group_name_H-M   'P 1'
#
loop_
_entity.id
_entity.type
_entity.pdbx_description
1 polymer ?
#
loop_
_entity_poly.entity_id
_entity_poly.type
_entity_poly.pdbx_seq_one_letter_code
_entity_poly.pdbx_strand_id
1 'polypeptide(L)'
;MSGPLYLPPLRPPGPQRRSMNDTLHLTVYQQLQAMLPQLSADASPALHLQDDLGLDSLDVVELVIRLEQRFEVELPDAEIGGWRTLGDVYHTLERHVVSTAAAWWNLSLGFFG
;
A
#
# COMPACT_ATOMS: atom_id res chain seq x y z
N MET A 1 -6.11 30.63 -41.09
CA MET A 1 -4.90 29.90 -40.65
C MET A 1 -5.07 29.62 -39.17
N SER A 2 -5.60 28.45 -38.81
CA SER A 2 -5.74 28.05 -37.40
C SER A 2 -4.42 27.45 -36.95
N GLY A 3 -3.74 28.10 -36.01
CA GLY A 3 -2.50 27.59 -35.41
C GLY A 3 -2.72 26.26 -34.70
N PRO A 4 -1.65 25.51 -34.37
CA PRO A 4 -1.80 24.21 -33.72
C PRO A 4 -2.47 24.40 -32.36
N LEU A 5 -3.55 23.66 -32.14
CA LEU A 5 -4.25 23.60 -30.87
C LEU A 5 -3.29 22.96 -29.85
N TYR A 6 -2.69 23.77 -28.98
CA TYR A 6 -1.89 23.25 -27.88
C TYR A 6 -2.83 22.53 -26.90
N LEU A 7 -2.92 21.21 -27.01
CA LEU A 7 -3.50 20.42 -25.92
C LEU A 7 -2.49 20.49 -24.76
N PRO A 8 -2.89 20.98 -23.57
CA PRO A 8 -2.04 20.78 -22.39
C PRO A 8 -1.80 19.27 -22.24
N PRO A 9 -0.61 18.84 -21.79
CA PRO A 9 -0.38 17.42 -21.54
C PRO A 9 -1.48 16.93 -20.63
N LEU A 10 -2.20 15.89 -21.08
CA LEU A 10 -3.15 15.19 -20.24
C LEU A 10 -2.36 14.76 -19.01
N ARG A 11 -2.60 15.45 -17.88
CA ARG A 11 -2.12 14.99 -16.58
C ARG A 11 -2.56 13.52 -16.52
N PRO A 12 -1.64 12.54 -16.43
CA PRO A 12 -2.07 11.16 -16.28
C PRO A 12 -3.04 11.14 -15.10
N PRO A 13 -4.18 10.43 -15.17
CA PRO A 13 -5.05 10.33 -14.02
C PRO A 13 -4.17 9.85 -12.87
N GLY A 14 -3.92 10.73 -11.89
CA GLY A 14 -3.23 10.33 -10.68
C GLY A 14 -3.98 9.13 -10.11
N PRO A 15 -3.31 8.21 -9.40
CA PRO A 15 -3.98 7.02 -8.87
C PRO A 15 -5.26 7.47 -8.17
N GLN A 16 -6.41 7.09 -8.75
CA GLN A 16 -7.70 7.51 -8.24
C GLN A 16 -7.78 6.93 -6.82
N ARG A 17 -7.94 7.78 -5.79
CA ARG A 17 -7.82 7.34 -4.39
C ARG A 17 -8.63 6.08 -4.06
N ARG A 18 -9.78 5.87 -4.71
CA ARG A 18 -10.56 4.63 -4.64
C ARG A 18 -9.82 3.42 -5.24
N SER A 19 -9.35 3.51 -6.48
CA SER A 19 -8.58 2.46 -7.15
C SER A 19 -7.27 2.10 -6.43
N MET A 20 -6.64 3.08 -5.76
CA MET A 20 -5.42 2.82 -4.99
C MET A 20 -5.71 2.00 -3.74
N ASN A 21 -6.74 2.38 -2.97
CA ASN A 21 -7.15 1.64 -1.79
C ASN A 21 -7.58 0.22 -2.17
N ASP A 22 -8.36 0.06 -3.24
CA ASP A 22 -8.75 -1.27 -3.74
C ASP A 22 -7.51 -2.14 -4.06
N THR A 23 -6.50 -1.56 -4.70
CA THR A 23 -5.25 -2.27 -5.04
C THR A 23 -4.44 -2.63 -3.79
N LEU A 24 -4.40 -1.75 -2.79
CA LEU A 24 -3.70 -1.94 -1.54
C LEU A 24 -4.34 -3.07 -0.74
N HIS A 25 -5.66 -3.01 -0.55
CA HIS A 25 -6.45 -4.05 0.11
C HIS A 25 -6.28 -5.42 -0.56
N LEU A 26 -6.37 -5.48 -1.90
CA LEU A 26 -6.17 -6.71 -2.66
C LEU A 26 -4.75 -7.27 -2.50
N THR A 27 -3.73 -6.42 -2.54
CA THR A 27 -2.34 -6.84 -2.44
C THR A 27 -2.01 -7.39 -1.05
N VAL A 28 -2.49 -6.72 0.01
CA VAL A 28 -2.35 -7.22 1.39
C VAL A 28 -3.06 -8.56 1.54
N TYR A 29 -4.29 -8.68 1.02
CA TYR A 29 -5.02 -9.94 1.03
C TYR A 29 -4.24 -11.06 0.32
N GLN A 30 -3.63 -10.79 -0.83
CA GLN A 30 -2.81 -11.76 -1.56
C GLN A 30 -1.58 -12.19 -0.76
N GLN A 31 -0.90 -11.27 -0.06
CA GLN A 31 0.24 -11.63 0.80
C GLN A 31 -0.21 -12.49 1.98
N LEU A 32 -1.32 -12.14 2.63
CA LEU A 32 -1.87 -12.91 3.73
C LEU A 32 -2.34 -14.30 3.26
N GLN A 33 -2.96 -14.41 2.09
CA GLN A 33 -3.38 -15.70 1.54
C GLN A 33 -2.19 -16.62 1.22
N ALA A 34 -1.04 -16.06 0.86
CA ALA A 34 0.19 -16.83 0.63
C ALA A 34 0.76 -17.41 1.94
N MET A 35 0.58 -16.71 3.06
CA MET A 35 1.03 -17.16 4.39
C MET A 35 0.00 -18.05 5.09
N LEU A 36 -1.29 -17.74 4.90
CA LEU A 36 -2.44 -18.39 5.52
C LEU A 36 -3.38 -18.92 4.42
N PRO A 37 -3.11 -20.11 3.85
CA PRO A 37 -3.94 -20.69 2.79
C PRO A 37 -5.42 -20.88 3.16
N GLN A 38 -5.71 -20.98 4.47
CA GLN A 38 -7.04 -21.09 5.05
C GLN A 38 -7.78 -19.75 5.21
N LEU A 39 -7.14 -18.62 4.89
CA LEU A 39 -7.77 -17.30 4.99
C LEU A 39 -8.99 -17.22 4.08
N SER A 40 -10.11 -16.79 4.66
CA SER A 40 -11.36 -16.59 3.92
C SER A 40 -11.36 -15.26 3.17
N ALA A 41 -12.08 -15.20 2.04
CA ALA A 41 -12.19 -14.01 1.20
C ALA A 41 -12.85 -12.79 1.89
N ASP A 42 -13.41 -12.98 3.08
CA ASP A 42 -14.10 -11.96 3.88
C ASP A 42 -13.19 -11.41 5.00
N ALA A 43 -11.90 -11.21 4.69
CA ALA A 43 -10.93 -10.70 5.64
C ALA A 43 -11.24 -9.24 6.02
N SER A 44 -12.01 -9.07 7.10
CA SER A 44 -12.41 -7.77 7.62
C SER A 44 -11.23 -7.04 8.29
N PRO A 45 -11.15 -5.69 8.18
CA PRO A 45 -10.17 -4.91 8.91
C PRO A 45 -10.29 -5.06 10.44
N ALA A 46 -11.43 -5.54 10.95
CA ALA A 46 -11.61 -5.79 12.37
C ALA A 46 -10.93 -7.08 12.88
N LEU A 47 -10.42 -7.95 12.00
CA LEU A 47 -9.78 -9.20 12.40
C LEU A 47 -8.49 -8.92 13.16
N HIS A 48 -8.32 -9.60 14.29
CA HIS A 48 -7.12 -9.57 15.10
C HIS A 48 -6.02 -10.46 14.47
N LEU A 49 -4.81 -9.90 14.35
CA LEU A 49 -3.68 -10.61 13.74
C LEU A 49 -3.32 -11.88 14.54
N GLN A 50 -3.26 -11.77 15.86
CA GLN A 50 -2.95 -12.89 16.75
C GLN A 50 -4.19 -13.74 17.04
N ASP A 51 -5.27 -13.12 17.50
CA ASP A 51 -6.43 -13.87 18.04
C ASP A 51 -7.26 -14.54 16.94
N ASP A 52 -7.42 -13.91 15.77
CA ASP A 52 -8.27 -14.42 14.68
C ASP A 52 -7.47 -15.07 13.55
N LEU A 53 -6.32 -14.48 13.19
CA LEU A 53 -5.49 -14.97 12.08
C LEU A 53 -4.36 -15.91 12.52
N GLY A 54 -4.07 -15.98 13.82
CA GLY A 54 -3.04 -16.85 14.37
C GLY A 54 -1.61 -16.44 13.99
N LEU A 55 -1.40 -15.19 13.56
CA LEU A 55 -0.09 -14.65 13.24
C LEU A 55 0.66 -14.33 14.53
N ASP A 56 1.78 -15.00 14.76
CA ASP A 56 2.65 -14.66 15.89
C ASP A 56 3.54 -13.43 15.58
N SER A 57 4.38 -13.03 16.52
CA SER A 57 5.26 -11.87 16.33
C SER A 57 6.27 -12.05 15.19
N LEU A 58 6.70 -13.28 14.89
CA LEU A 58 7.62 -13.55 13.79
C LEU A 58 6.89 -13.50 12.45
N ASP A 59 5.67 -14.03 12.39
CA ASP A 59 4.81 -13.94 11.21
C ASP A 59 4.50 -12.48 10.87
N VAL A 60 4.27 -11.63 11.87
CA VAL A 60 4.08 -10.18 11.66
C VAL A 60 5.32 -9.54 11.04
N VAL A 61 6.53 -9.89 11.50
CA VAL A 61 7.78 -9.39 10.90
C VAL A 61 7.92 -9.85 9.45
N GLU A 62 7.58 -11.09 9.14
CA GLU A 62 7.60 -11.61 7.77
C GLU A 62 6.60 -10.86 6.88
N LEU A 63 5.38 -10.63 7.37
CA LEU A 63 4.35 -9.86 6.68
C LEU A 63 4.84 -8.45 6.36
N VAL A 64 5.47 -7.76 7.32
CA VAL A 64 6.07 -6.44 7.11
C VAL A 64 7.05 -6.46 5.96
N ILE A 65 8.03 -7.37 5.98
CA ILE A 65 9.06 -7.45 4.94
C ILE A 65 8.44 -7.68 3.56
N ARG A 66 7.42 -8.55 3.46
CA ARG A 66 6.69 -8.80 2.21
C ARG A 66 5.97 -7.54 1.72
N LEU A 67 5.35 -6.78 2.63
CA LEU A 67 4.63 -5.55 2.29
C LEU A 67 5.59 -4.43 1.88
N GLU A 68 6.68 -4.21 2.61
CA GLU A 68 7.73 -3.23 2.29
C GLU A 68 8.32 -3.48 0.90
N GLN A 69 8.69 -4.73 0.60
CA GLN A 69 9.20 -5.12 -0.72
C GLN A 69 8.16 -4.97 -1.82
N ARG A 70 6.89 -5.29 -1.52
CA ARG A 70 5.82 -5.24 -2.52
C ARG A 70 5.42 -3.82 -2.90
N PHE A 71 5.44 -2.90 -1.94
CA PHE A 71 5.04 -1.52 -2.14
C PHE A 71 6.22 -0.55 -2.27
N GLU A 72 7.46 -1.04 -2.17
CA GLU A 72 8.69 -0.24 -2.18
C GLU A 72 8.63 0.90 -1.13
N VAL A 73 8.23 0.55 0.09
CA VAL A 73 8.12 1.46 1.24
C VAL A 73 8.93 0.94 2.42
N GLU A 74 9.28 1.85 3.33
CA GLU A 74 9.82 1.50 4.65
C GLU A 74 8.75 1.79 5.70
N LEU A 75 8.47 0.80 6.54
CA LEU A 75 7.51 0.89 7.63
C LEU A 75 8.26 0.99 8.97
N PRO A 76 7.98 2.02 9.78
CA PRO A 76 8.72 2.20 11.03
C PRO A 76 8.32 1.15 12.08
N ASP A 77 9.32 0.53 12.72
CA ASP A 77 9.15 -0.46 13.80
C ASP A 77 8.19 -0.01 14.91
N ALA A 78 8.20 1.28 15.22
CA ALA A 78 7.34 1.87 16.24
C ALA A 78 5.84 1.79 15.89
N GLU A 79 5.49 1.83 14.60
CA GLU A 79 4.10 1.64 14.12
C GLU A 79 3.76 0.14 14.05
N ILE A 80 4.70 -0.69 13.60
CA ILE A 80 4.55 -2.15 13.49
C ILE A 80 4.29 -2.78 14.86
N GLY A 81 5.04 -2.38 15.89
CA GLY A 81 4.88 -2.91 17.24
C GLY A 81 3.50 -2.62 17.87
N GLY A 82 2.73 -1.71 17.28
CA GLY A 82 1.37 -1.38 17.70
C GLY A 82 0.27 -2.16 16.98
N TRP A 83 0.60 -2.94 15.95
CA TRP A 83 -0.40 -3.65 15.15
C TRP A 83 -1.15 -4.71 15.97
N ARG A 84 -2.48 -4.61 15.97
CA ARG A 84 -3.37 -5.61 16.58
C ARG A 84 -4.35 -6.19 15.59
N THR A 85 -4.82 -5.35 14.67
CA THR A 85 -5.86 -5.69 13.72
C THR A 85 -5.38 -5.51 12.29
N LEU A 86 -6.07 -6.14 11.35
CA LEU A 86 -5.80 -5.96 9.92
C LEU A 86 -6.02 -4.50 9.47
N GLY A 87 -6.91 -3.77 10.14
CA GLY A 87 -7.13 -2.33 9.95
C GLY A 87 -5.89 -1.49 10.25
N ASP A 88 -5.09 -1.87 11.26
CA ASP A 88 -3.84 -1.17 11.60
C ASP A 88 -2.83 -1.27 10.46
N VAL A 89 -2.75 -2.45 9.82
CA VAL A 89 -1.89 -2.69 8.66
C VAL A 89 -2.31 -1.80 7.50
N TYR A 90 -3.60 -1.78 7.17
CA TYR A 90 -4.12 -0.93 6.09
C TYR A 90 -3.83 0.55 6.34
N HIS A 91 -4.13 1.05 7.54
CA HIS A 91 -3.89 2.46 7.88
C HIS A 91 -2.41 2.85 7.82
N THR A 92 -1.52 1.96 8.26
CA THR A 92 -0.08 2.20 8.21
C THR A 92 0.39 2.28 6.75
N LEU A 93 -0.04 1.33 5.92
CA LEU A 93 0.31 1.29 4.50
C LEU A 93 -0.25 2.48 3.72
N GLU A 94 -1.52 2.84 3.94
CA GLU A 94 -2.14 4.00 3.29
C GLU A 94 -1.36 5.29 3.56
N ARG A 95 -0.82 5.46 4.76
CA ARG A 95 -0.01 6.64 5.13
C ARG A 95 1.34 6.68 4.40
N HIS A 96 2.00 5.53 4.27
CA HIS A 96 3.37 5.45 3.74
C HIS A 96 3.41 5.31 2.21
N VAL A 97 2.54 4.48 1.63
CA VAL A 97 2.47 4.27 0.17
C VAL A 97 2.04 5.55 -0.56
N VAL A 98 1.11 6.32 0.02
CA VAL A 98 0.68 7.61 -0.55
C VAL A 98 1.81 8.65 -0.46
N SER A 99 2.65 8.60 0.57
CA SER A 99 3.80 9.49 0.74
C SER A 99 4.88 9.22 -0.30
N THR A 100 5.19 7.94 -0.59
CA THR A 100 6.23 7.56 -1.57
C THR A 100 5.81 7.86 -3.01
N ALA A 101 4.54 7.68 -3.38
CA ALA A 101 4.04 8.05 -4.70
C ALA A 101 4.19 9.56 -5.00
N ALA A 102 4.15 10.41 -3.97
CA ALA A 102 4.40 11.85 -4.10
C ALA A 102 5.89 12.20 -4.27
N ALA A 103 6.80 11.35 -3.79
CA ALA A 103 8.25 11.57 -3.90
C ALA A 103 8.77 11.42 -5.34
N TRP A 104 8.17 10.52 -6.14
CA TRP A 104 8.50 10.35 -7.57
C TRP A 104 8.05 11.53 -8.44
N TRP A 105 7.07 12.35 -8.03
CA TRP A 105 6.65 13.55 -8.76
C TRP A 105 7.70 14.68 -8.71
N ASN A 106 8.47 14.77 -7.62
CA ASN A 106 9.44 15.86 -7.41
C ASN A 106 10.77 15.64 -8.15
N LEU A 107 11.11 14.39 -8.49
CA LEU A 107 12.37 14.05 -9.17
C LEU A 107 12.28 14.09 -10.71
N SER A 108 11.09 14.23 -11.31
CA SER A 108 10.92 14.28 -12.77
C SER A 108 10.96 15.70 -13.38
N LEU A 109 11.18 16.76 -12.60
CA LEU A 109 11.19 18.15 -13.09
C LEU A 109 12.59 18.82 -13.04
N GLY A 110 13.65 18.06 -13.37
CA GLY A 110 15.02 18.57 -13.30
C GLY A 110 15.96 18.23 -14.47
N PHE A 111 15.50 17.66 -15.58
CA PHE A 111 16.38 17.27 -16.70
C PHE A 111 15.74 17.46 -18.08
N PHE A 112 15.36 18.69 -18.42
CA PHE A 112 15.39 19.17 -19.81
C PHE A 112 15.76 20.66 -19.77
N GLY A 113 17.05 20.90 -19.52
CA GLY A 113 17.75 22.11 -19.90
C GLY A 113 18.59 21.81 -21.14
#